data_AF-A0A7C6U260-F1
#
_entry.id   AF-A0A7C6U260-F1
#
_cell.length_a   1.000
_cell.length_b   1.000
_cell.length_c   1.000
_cell.angle_alpha   90.00
_cell.angle_beta   90.00
_cell.angle_gamma   90.00
#
_symmetry.space_group_name_H-M   'P 1'
#
loop_
_entity.id
_entity.type
_entity.pdbx_description
1 polymer ?
#
loop_
_entity_poly.entity_id
_entity_poly.type
_entity_poly.pdbx_seq_one_letter_code
_entity_poly.pdbx_strand_id
1 'polypeptide(L)'
;SKTASLPENMLAAISPCIGPCCFEVGEDVYDAVKPGAEDLFVPARQKGKWFFDLPGLIKRRLLEEGIPARNIETANLCTFCNAELFYSYRRDKGITGRMMGYLLRE
;
A
#
# COMPACT_ATOMS: atom_id res chain seq x y z
N SER A 1 4.67 -22.92 5.53
CA SER A 1 5.06 -21.78 6.37
C SER A 1 6.26 -22.15 7.24
N LYS A 2 7.26 -21.27 7.42
CA LYS A 2 8.42 -21.49 8.32
C LYS A 2 8.04 -21.38 9.82
N THR A 3 6.83 -20.92 10.12
CA THR A 3 6.22 -20.89 11.44
C THR A 3 4.90 -21.67 11.40
N ALA A 4 4.51 -22.32 12.49
CA ALA A 4 3.27 -23.11 12.55
C ALA A 4 1.98 -22.25 12.63
N SER A 5 2.03 -20.99 12.20
CA SER A 5 0.88 -20.08 12.27
C SER A 5 -0.10 -20.36 11.13
N LEU A 6 -1.39 -20.42 11.47
CA LEU A 6 -2.47 -20.53 10.51
C LEU A 6 -2.96 -19.12 10.12
N PRO A 7 -3.18 -18.82 8.82
CA PRO A 7 -3.59 -17.49 8.36
C PRO A 7 -4.83 -16.91 9.06
N GLU A 8 -5.80 -17.75 9.39
CA GLU A 8 -7.02 -17.35 10.09
C GLU A 8 -6.80 -16.77 11.50
N ASN A 9 -5.64 -17.05 12.08
CA ASN A 9 -5.23 -16.56 13.41
C ASN A 9 -4.28 -15.36 13.31
N MET A 10 -3.88 -14.95 12.11
CA MET A 10 -3.01 -13.78 11.92
C MET A 10 -3.85 -12.51 11.93
N LEU A 11 -3.32 -11.46 12.56
CA LEU A 11 -3.80 -10.10 12.47
C LEU A 11 -2.84 -9.30 11.58
N ALA A 12 -3.38 -8.45 10.72
CA ALA A 12 -2.61 -7.57 9.86
C ALA A 12 -3.11 -6.13 9.95
N ALA A 13 -2.17 -5.20 9.94
CA ALA A 13 -2.46 -3.77 9.87
C ALA A 13 -1.69 -3.15 8.71
N ILE A 14 -2.41 -2.46 7.83
CA ILE A 14 -1.83 -1.68 6.74
C ILE A 14 -1.72 -0.23 7.23
N SER A 15 -0.48 0.20 7.50
CA SER A 15 -0.16 1.52 8.02
C SER A 15 -0.34 2.63 6.95
N PRO A 16 -0.31 3.92 7.33
CA PRO A 16 -0.35 5.02 6.38
C PRO A 16 0.73 4.87 5.29
N CYS A 17 0.32 4.90 4.04
CA CYS A 17 1.18 4.81 2.87
C CYS A 17 0.71 5.78 1.78
N ILE A 18 1.40 5.86 0.65
CA ILE A 18 0.92 6.70 -0.46
C ILE A 18 -0.32 6.03 -1.07
N GLY A 19 -1.43 6.78 -1.13
CA GLY A 19 -2.69 6.26 -1.65
C GLY A 19 -2.82 6.43 -3.18
N PRO A 20 -3.83 5.78 -3.79
CA PRO A 20 -4.09 5.87 -5.23
C PRO A 20 -4.34 7.31 -5.71
N CYS A 21 -4.82 8.20 -4.83
CA CYS A 21 -4.98 9.62 -5.12
C CYS A 21 -3.67 10.35 -5.48
N CYS A 22 -2.50 9.80 -5.14
CA CYS A 22 -1.22 10.47 -5.35
C CYS A 22 -0.11 9.56 -5.91
N PHE A 23 -0.30 8.23 -5.92
CA PHE A 23 0.74 7.30 -6.35
C PHE A 23 0.75 7.12 -7.86
N GLU A 24 1.29 8.10 -8.57
CA GLU A 24 1.51 8.01 -10.02
C GLU A 24 2.76 7.18 -10.34
N VAL A 25 2.60 6.18 -11.20
CA VAL A 25 3.65 5.26 -11.65
C VAL A 25 3.73 5.20 -13.17
N GLY A 26 4.85 4.71 -13.70
CA GLY A 26 5.06 4.51 -15.14
C GLY A 26 4.56 3.15 -15.65
N GLU A 27 4.72 2.95 -16.96
CA GLU A 27 4.44 1.67 -17.63
C GLU A 27 5.26 0.50 -17.07
N ASP A 28 6.48 0.76 -16.61
CA ASP A 28 7.36 -0.24 -15.99
C ASP A 28 6.72 -0.90 -14.77
N VAL A 29 6.15 -0.10 -13.86
CA VAL A 29 5.45 -0.61 -12.68
C VAL A 29 4.10 -1.22 -13.07
N TYR A 30 3.39 -0.59 -14.00
CA TYR A 30 2.12 -1.11 -14.50
C TYR A 30 2.29 -2.51 -15.08
N ASP A 31 3.23 -2.73 -16.00
CA ASP A 31 3.43 -4.03 -16.65
C ASP A 31 3.91 -5.12 -15.69
N ALA A 32 4.72 -4.76 -14.69
CA ALA A 32 5.19 -5.69 -13.68
C ALA A 32 4.10 -6.16 -12.72
N VAL A 33 3.11 -5.31 -12.43
CA VAL A 33 2.10 -5.56 -11.38
C VAL A 33 0.72 -5.86 -11.95
N LYS A 34 0.39 -5.37 -13.15
CA LYS A 34 -0.95 -5.48 -13.75
C LYS A 34 -1.55 -6.88 -13.73
N PRO A 35 -0.82 -8.01 -13.96
CA PRO A 35 -1.49 -9.31 -14.06
C PRO A 35 -2.20 -9.68 -12.75
N GLY A 36 -3.54 -9.63 -12.75
CA GLY A 36 -4.37 -9.87 -11.57
C GLY A 36 -4.59 -8.66 -10.65
N ALA A 37 -4.20 -7.47 -11.10
CA ALA A 37 -4.32 -6.21 -10.37
C ALA A 37 -4.76 -5.04 -11.27
N GLU A 38 -5.30 -5.33 -12.46
CA GLU A 38 -5.67 -4.32 -13.46
C GLU A 38 -6.66 -3.29 -12.90
N ASP A 39 -7.59 -3.73 -12.05
CA ASP A 39 -8.60 -2.90 -11.40
C ASP A 39 -8.04 -1.97 -10.30
N LEU A 40 -6.76 -2.15 -9.92
CA LEU A 40 -6.05 -1.28 -8.97
C LEU A 40 -5.29 -0.14 -9.67
N PHE A 41 -5.40 -0.04 -11.00
CA PHE A 41 -4.80 1.04 -11.78
C PHE A 41 -5.87 1.92 -12.43
N VAL A 42 -5.68 3.23 -12.33
CA VAL A 42 -6.49 4.22 -13.04
C VAL A 42 -5.57 5.03 -13.96
N PRO A 43 -5.91 5.23 -15.24
CA PRO A 43 -5.11 6.08 -16.13
C PRO A 43 -4.90 7.48 -15.54
N ALA A 44 -3.67 7.95 -15.52
CA ALA A 44 -3.36 9.33 -15.15
C ALA A 44 -3.52 10.26 -16.37
N ARG A 45 -3.37 11.57 -16.16
CA ARG A 45 -3.52 12.56 -17.24
C ARG A 45 -2.46 12.39 -18.33
N GLN A 46 -1.25 12.00 -17.96
CA GLN A 46 -0.15 11.78 -18.91
C GLN A 46 -0.24 10.37 -19.49
N LYS A 47 -0.08 10.23 -20.81
CA LYS A 47 -0.03 8.92 -21.47
C LYS A 47 1.12 8.09 -20.90
N GLY A 48 0.84 6.81 -20.62
CA GLY A 48 1.82 5.88 -20.02
C GLY A 48 2.03 6.10 -18.52
N LYS A 49 1.17 6.88 -17.87
CA LYS A 49 1.14 7.06 -16.41
C LYS A 49 -0.16 6.53 -15.84
N TRP A 50 -0.07 5.99 -14.63
CA TRP A 50 -1.17 5.35 -13.92
C TRP A 50 -1.16 5.76 -12.45
N PHE A 51 -2.34 6.00 -11.88
CA PHE A 51 -2.53 6.02 -10.43
C PHE A 51 -2.71 4.59 -9.93
N PHE A 52 -1.90 4.20 -8.96
CA PHE A 52 -1.86 2.82 -8.46
C PHE A 52 -2.33 2.73 -7.00
N ASP A 53 -3.31 1.86 -6.75
CA ASP A 53 -3.79 1.52 -5.41
C ASP A 53 -2.89 0.47 -4.74
N LEU A 54 -1.72 0.93 -4.28
CA LEU A 54 -0.81 0.11 -3.48
C LEU A 54 -1.44 -0.48 -2.20
N PRO A 55 -2.13 0.29 -1.33
CA PRO A 55 -2.77 -0.30 -0.15
C PRO A 55 -3.85 -1.33 -0.52
N GLY A 56 -4.61 -1.10 -1.60
CA GLY A 56 -5.54 -2.06 -2.15
C GLY A 56 -4.86 -3.37 -2.57
N LEU A 57 -3.70 -3.29 -3.25
CA LEU A 57 -2.92 -4.48 -3.60
C LEU A 57 -2.46 -5.25 -2.36
N ILE A 58 -1.90 -4.55 -1.37
CA ILE A 58 -1.44 -5.19 -0.13
C ILE A 58 -2.59 -5.93 0.55
N LYS A 59 -3.76 -5.27 0.69
CA LYS A 59 -4.96 -5.89 1.27
C LYS A 59 -5.39 -7.13 0.48
N ARG A 60 -5.42 -7.05 -0.85
CA ARG A 60 -5.77 -8.18 -1.72
C ARG A 60 -4.83 -9.37 -1.51
N ARG A 61 -3.52 -9.13 -1.49
CA ARG A 61 -2.52 -10.18 -1.24
C ARG A 61 -2.72 -10.84 0.12
N LEU A 62 -2.98 -10.06 1.17
CA LEU A 62 -3.26 -10.62 2.51
C LEU A 62 -4.51 -11.53 2.51
N LEU A 63 -5.56 -11.15 1.78
CA LEU A 63 -6.76 -11.97 1.61
C LEU A 63 -6.48 -13.25 0.82
N GLU A 64 -5.70 -13.16 -0.27
CA GLU A 64 -5.27 -14.31 -1.09
C GLU A 64 -4.45 -15.33 -0.28
N GLU A 65 -3.66 -14.86 0.69
CA GLU A 65 -2.90 -15.70 1.63
C GLU A 65 -3.78 -16.31 2.75
N GLY A 66 -5.09 -16.05 2.75
CA GLY A 66 -6.05 -16.65 3.66
C GLY A 66 -6.28 -15.88 4.97
N ILE A 67 -5.74 -14.67 5.13
CA ILE A 67 -6.03 -13.83 6.29
C ILE A 67 -7.48 -13.29 6.16
N PRO A 68 -8.37 -13.54 7.14
CA PRO A 68 -9.75 -13.09 7.07
C PRO A 68 -9.85 -11.56 7.01
N ALA A 69 -10.79 -11.03 6.22
CA ALA A 69 -10.99 -9.58 6.11
C ALA A 69 -11.20 -8.88 7.47
N ARG A 70 -11.88 -9.54 8.43
CA ARG A 70 -12.09 -9.04 9.80
C ARG A 70 -10.79 -8.90 10.62
N ASN A 71 -9.70 -9.53 10.18
CA ASN A 71 -8.39 -9.48 10.82
C ASN A 71 -7.45 -8.48 10.13
N ILE A 72 -7.90 -7.78 9.09
CA ILE A 72 -7.10 -6.83 8.31
C ILE A 72 -7.64 -5.43 8.55
N GLU A 73 -6.88 -4.63 9.30
CA GLU A 73 -7.15 -3.21 9.49
C GLU A 73 -6.35 -2.36 8.52
N THR A 74 -6.94 -1.29 8.01
CA THR A 74 -6.27 -0.37 7.07
C THR A 74 -6.44 1.06 7.56
N ALA A 75 -5.32 1.78 7.72
CA ALA A 75 -5.35 3.16 8.22
C ALA A 75 -6.10 4.12 7.29
N ASN A 76 -6.17 3.83 5.98
CA ASN A 76 -6.82 4.65 4.97
C ASN A 76 -6.32 6.11 4.92
N LEU A 77 -5.04 6.33 5.26
CA LEU A 77 -4.40 7.66 5.26
C LEU A 77 -3.31 7.73 4.19
N CYS A 78 -3.42 8.71 3.28
CA CYS A 78 -2.40 8.98 2.28
C CYS A 78 -1.27 9.84 2.87
N THR A 79 -0.04 9.35 2.88
CA THR A 79 1.13 10.08 3.38
C THR A 79 1.45 11.34 2.56
N PHE A 80 1.09 11.36 1.28
CA PHE A 80 1.24 12.54 0.44
C PHE A 80 0.25 13.64 0.84
N CYS A 81 -1.05 13.31 0.98
CA CYS A 81 -2.10 14.29 1.27
C CYS A 81 -2.02 14.87 2.69
N ASN A 82 -1.59 14.08 3.66
CA ASN A 82 -1.61 14.47 5.08
C ASN A 82 -0.24 15.01 5.52
N ALA A 83 0.14 16.18 4.98
CA ALA A 83 1.47 16.76 5.18
C ALA A 83 1.78 17.15 6.63
N GLU A 84 0.77 17.52 7.41
CA GLU A 84 0.91 17.83 8.83
C GLU A 84 1.21 16.60 9.70
N LEU A 85 0.96 15.39 9.18
CA LEU A 85 1.06 14.14 9.94
C LEU A 85 2.21 13.24 9.47
N PHE A 86 2.60 13.31 8.19
CA PHE A 86 3.54 12.36 7.60
C PHE A 86 4.58 13.01 6.68
N TYR A 87 5.80 12.50 6.76
CA TYR A 87 6.79 12.69 5.69
C TYR A 87 6.34 11.96 4.42
N SER A 88 6.66 12.53 3.25
CA SER A 88 6.38 11.88 1.97
C SER A 88 7.49 12.11 0.98
N TYR A 89 8.22 11.04 0.65
CA TYR A 89 9.32 11.10 -0.33
C TYR A 89 8.87 11.68 -1.67
N ARG A 90 7.65 11.35 -2.11
CA ARG A 90 7.09 11.82 -3.38
C ARG A 90 6.74 13.31 -3.34
N ARG A 91 6.09 13.79 -2.27
CA ARG A 91 5.72 15.20 -2.10
C ARG A 91 6.97 16.07 -1.93
N ASP A 92 7.87 15.61 -1.07
CA ASP A 92 9.03 16.36 -0.61
C ASP A 92 10.25 16.16 -1.55
N LYS A 93 10.03 15.61 -2.74
CA LYS A 93 11.01 15.45 -3.83
C LYS A 93 12.32 14.79 -3.37
N GLY A 94 12.18 13.78 -2.52
CA GLY A 94 13.27 12.94 -2.02
C GLY A 94 14.03 13.46 -0.81
N ILE A 95 13.84 14.73 -0.40
CA ILE A 95 14.51 15.33 0.75
C ILE A 95 13.51 15.45 1.90
N THR A 96 13.44 14.42 2.75
CA THR A 96 12.47 14.35 3.85
C THR A 96 12.89 13.34 4.90
N GLY A 97 12.24 13.38 6.07
CA GLY A 97 12.41 12.41 7.14
C GLY A 97 11.83 11.02 6.81
N ARG A 98 11.78 10.13 7.81
CA ARG A 98 11.14 8.81 7.69
C ARG A 98 10.30 8.55 8.93
N MET A 99 9.11 7.99 8.73
CA MET A 99 8.33 7.42 9.82
C MET A 99 8.87 6.02 10.14
N MET A 100 8.54 5.54 11.35
CA MET A 100 8.84 4.18 11.79
C MET A 100 7.54 3.47 12.17
N GLY A 101 7.35 2.26 11.64
CA GLY A 101 6.33 1.33 12.14
C GLY A 101 6.99 0.33 13.07
N TYR A 102 6.45 0.12 14.25
CA TYR A 102 6.95 -0.88 15.20
C TYR A 102 5.79 -1.68 15.76
N LEU A 103 6.03 -2.97 15.98
CA LEU A 103 5.14 -3.89 16.68
C LEU A 103 6.00 -4.58 17.73
N LEU A 104 5.60 -4.49 18.99
CA LEU A 104 6.30 -5.11 20.10
C LEU A 104 5.31 -5.91 20.93
N ARG A 105 5.83 -6.95 21.58
CA ARG A 105 5.16 -7.67 22.64
C ARG A 105 5.92 -7.35 23.91
N GLU A 106 5.20 -6.82 24.90
CA GLU A 106 5.74 -6.59 26.25
C GLU A 106 6.08 -7.91 26.96
#